data_AF-A0A7U4E814-F1
#
_entry.id   AF-A0A7U4E814-F1
#
_cell.length_a   1.000
_cell.length_b   1.000
_cell.length_c   1.000
_cell.angle_alpha   90.00
_cell.angle_beta   90.00
_cell.angle_gamma   90.00
#
_symmetry.space_group_name_H-M   'P 1'
#
loop_
_entity.id
_entity.type
_entity.pdbx_description
1 polymer ?
#
loop_
_entity_poly.entity_id
_entity_poly.type
_entity_poly.pdbx_seq_one_letter_code
_entity_poly.pdbx_strand_id
1 'polypeptide(L)'
;MSRIAIWIVSLMLMLLSFACSDADGLNTSAWEKEHCDTTQRLDAFSILDLVLPFSQADTLKETLTSVPQIFVTVIQNGQIRPWKALTAASFQDAPYQLKLPADSLFLDSLSKIELAYLWSLADRYDYPYNRYEPLLKAVRDSFLVRRDSMMHAYTRQFPNYKLRVQSDLRGVGKQKRHLAMGKSVSPVSQHQFGLASDIAILHQGRQLQNINYYKTFLGQIGSQYALTWGGNFLGFVDPNHVQYYSNSAELLQKLPALRFEYEPFTLYFKKRVQAMTAAGKAAKVEDTKALLATLHELHKGHACVCDTLAERPMSIFTDTIALEAQKAGYQPKRDILVIGDLDRHTTGLIHPSGVQKTFRLGVWQ
;
A
#
# COMPACT_ATOMS: atom_id res chain seq x y z
N MET A 1 -39.87 48.07 40.56
CA MET A 1 -40.98 47.67 39.67
C MET A 1 -40.37 47.27 38.32
N SER A 2 -40.82 46.12 37.76
CA SER A 2 -40.45 45.51 36.46
C SER A 2 -39.01 44.96 36.33
N ARG A 3 -38.70 43.68 36.58
CA ARG A 3 -39.06 42.39 35.88
C ARG A 3 -38.38 42.28 34.51
N ILE A 4 -37.24 41.60 34.38
CA ILE A 4 -37.05 40.13 34.29
C ILE A 4 -37.95 39.53 33.21
N ALA A 5 -37.45 39.47 31.97
CA ALA A 5 -38.00 38.62 30.90
C ALA A 5 -37.12 38.60 29.63
N ILE A 6 -35.81 38.31 29.69
CA ILE A 6 -35.05 37.86 28.50
C ILE A 6 -33.92 36.91 28.93
N TRP A 7 -34.28 35.81 29.58
CA TRP A 7 -33.45 34.60 29.69
C TRP A 7 -34.44 33.44 29.62
N ILE A 8 -34.10 32.34 28.94
CA ILE A 8 -34.97 31.22 28.52
C ILE A 8 -35.58 31.39 27.11
N VAL A 9 -34.74 31.48 26.07
CA VAL A 9 -35.04 30.84 24.75
C VAL A 9 -33.74 30.33 24.07
N SER A 10 -32.57 30.93 24.32
CA SER A 10 -31.32 30.50 23.65
C SER A 10 -30.51 29.38 24.31
N LEU A 11 -31.05 28.67 25.31
CA LEU A 11 -30.33 27.56 25.98
C LEU A 11 -30.98 26.18 25.76
N MET A 12 -31.83 26.05 24.75
CA MET A 12 -32.47 24.79 24.36
C MET A 12 -32.39 24.51 22.85
N LEU A 13 -31.33 25.01 22.19
CA LEU A 13 -30.99 24.71 20.79
C LEU A 13 -29.50 24.36 20.60
N MET A 14 -28.80 23.98 21.66
CA MET A 14 -27.40 23.54 21.64
C MET A 14 -27.19 22.19 22.36
N LEU A 15 -28.22 21.34 22.37
CA LEU A 15 -28.14 19.94 22.86
C LEU A 15 -28.95 18.98 21.96
N LEU A 16 -28.89 19.21 20.63
CA LEU A 16 -29.42 18.31 19.60
C LEU A 16 -28.36 18.14 18.48
N SER A 17 -27.15 17.77 18.87
CA SER A 17 -26.09 17.33 17.96
C SER A 17 -25.54 15.96 18.38
N PHE A 18 -26.41 15.11 18.90
CA PHE A 18 -26.18 13.68 19.04
C PHE A 18 -27.30 12.97 18.28
N ALA A 19 -26.93 11.97 17.49
CA ALA A 19 -27.71 11.20 16.52
C ALA A 19 -27.75 11.77 15.09
N CYS A 20 -26.65 11.58 14.35
CA CYS A 20 -26.80 11.21 12.94
C CYS A 20 -27.34 9.78 12.91
N SER A 21 -28.65 9.61 12.71
CA SER A 21 -29.22 8.35 12.26
C SER A 21 -29.83 8.53 10.87
N ASP A 22 -29.25 7.78 9.94
CA ASP A 22 -29.76 7.25 8.66
C ASP A 22 -31.13 7.72 8.15
N ALA A 23 -31.12 8.18 6.89
CA ALA A 23 -32.10 7.77 5.87
C ALA A 23 -31.61 8.17 4.48
N ASP A 24 -30.73 7.34 3.90
CA ASP A 24 -30.77 7.02 2.46
C ASP A 24 -30.13 5.65 2.27
N GLY A 25 -30.92 4.62 2.55
CA GLY A 25 -30.61 3.22 2.28
C GLY A 25 -30.62 2.92 0.78
N LEU A 26 -29.69 3.52 0.04
CA LEU A 26 -29.38 3.15 -1.34
C LEU A 26 -28.02 2.48 -1.35
N ASN A 27 -27.99 1.17 -1.06
CA ASN A 27 -26.91 0.21 -1.36
C ASN A 27 -25.48 0.81 -1.46
N THR A 28 -25.08 1.62 -0.47
CA THR A 28 -23.78 2.26 -0.45
C THR A 28 -22.78 1.19 -0.09
N SER A 29 -21.76 1.04 -0.92
CA SER A 29 -20.74 0.03 -0.73
C SER A 29 -19.96 0.28 0.56
N ALA A 30 -19.58 -0.77 1.29
CA ALA A 30 -19.01 -0.64 2.64
C ALA A 30 -17.81 0.34 2.72
N TRP A 31 -16.97 0.36 1.69
CA TRP A 31 -15.81 1.26 1.59
C TRP A 31 -16.18 2.76 1.48
N GLU A 32 -17.42 3.11 1.12
CA GLU A 32 -17.91 4.50 1.10
C GLU A 32 -18.20 5.03 2.51
N LYS A 33 -18.51 4.12 3.45
CA LYS A 33 -18.73 4.42 4.88
C LYS A 33 -17.47 4.25 5.72
N GLU A 34 -16.41 3.75 5.11
CA GLU A 34 -15.13 3.54 5.75
C GLU A 34 -14.59 4.83 6.35
N HIS A 35 -14.29 4.78 7.64
CA HIS A 35 -13.72 5.88 8.38
C HIS A 35 -12.77 5.37 9.46
N CYS A 36 -11.91 6.27 9.93
CA CYS A 36 -10.99 6.00 11.03
C CYS A 36 -11.67 6.36 12.36
N ASP A 37 -12.07 5.36 13.14
CA ASP A 37 -12.71 5.56 14.45
C ASP A 37 -11.66 5.78 15.54
N THR A 38 -11.56 7.03 16.00
CA THR A 38 -10.63 7.44 17.06
C THR A 38 -11.07 7.08 18.48
N THR A 39 -12.31 6.61 18.65
CA THR A 39 -12.87 6.19 19.94
C THR A 39 -12.52 4.74 20.25
N GLN A 40 -12.31 3.93 19.21
CA GLN A 40 -11.81 2.58 19.34
C GLN A 40 -10.30 2.55 19.60
N ARG A 41 -9.90 1.51 20.30
CA ARG A 41 -8.54 1.29 20.77
C ARG A 41 -8.00 0.02 20.13
N LEU A 42 -6.74 0.07 19.70
CA LEU A 42 -6.02 -1.11 19.22
C LEU A 42 -5.55 -1.93 20.43
N ASP A 43 -5.77 -3.24 20.38
CA ASP A 43 -5.27 -4.16 21.40
C ASP A 43 -3.78 -4.51 21.18
N ALA A 44 -3.31 -4.42 19.93
CA ALA A 44 -1.94 -4.66 19.53
C ALA A 44 -1.60 -3.91 18.23
N PHE A 45 -0.30 -3.70 17.98
CA PHE A 45 0.19 -3.24 16.68
C PHE A 45 0.78 -4.40 15.89
N SER A 46 0.44 -4.48 14.61
CA SER A 46 1.29 -5.17 13.64
C SER A 46 2.43 -4.26 13.20
N ILE A 47 3.50 -4.84 12.66
CA ILE A 47 4.59 -4.06 12.06
C ILE A 47 4.10 -3.18 10.91
N LEU A 48 3.11 -3.66 10.15
CA LEU A 48 2.49 -2.88 9.09
C LEU A 48 1.87 -1.58 9.64
N ASP A 49 1.11 -1.67 10.74
CA ASP A 49 0.46 -0.53 11.39
C ASP A 49 1.46 0.55 11.83
N LEU A 50 2.64 0.13 12.26
CA LEU A 50 3.70 1.04 12.72
C LEU A 50 4.38 1.77 11.58
N VAL A 51 4.48 1.13 10.40
CA VAL A 51 5.29 1.62 9.28
C VAL A 51 4.45 2.36 8.25
N LEU A 52 3.23 1.88 7.97
CA LEU A 52 2.36 2.41 6.92
C LEU A 52 2.20 3.94 6.98
N PRO A 53 2.01 4.59 8.14
CA PRO A 53 1.86 6.04 8.23
C PRO A 53 3.06 6.85 7.72
N PHE A 54 4.24 6.24 7.74
CA PHE A 54 5.49 6.85 7.27
C PHE A 54 5.87 6.37 5.86
N SER A 55 5.17 5.35 5.35
CA SER A 55 5.46 4.78 4.05
C SER A 55 4.85 5.62 2.91
N GLN A 56 5.65 5.85 1.87
CA GLN A 56 5.29 6.51 0.60
C GLN A 56 4.89 8.00 0.61
N ALA A 57 4.49 8.58 1.75
CA ALA A 57 4.29 10.02 1.87
C ALA A 57 5.56 10.79 2.29
N ASP A 58 6.62 10.06 2.65
CA ASP A 58 7.79 10.65 3.28
C ASP A 58 9.03 10.69 2.38
N THR A 59 9.51 11.89 2.09
CA THR A 59 10.79 12.12 1.40
C THR A 59 11.98 11.82 2.31
N LEU A 60 11.75 11.52 3.60
CA LEU A 60 12.81 11.25 4.57
C LEU A 60 13.81 10.19 4.11
N LYS A 61 13.37 9.10 3.47
CA LYS A 61 14.30 8.07 2.98
C LYS A 61 15.25 8.54 1.87
N GLU A 62 14.88 9.59 1.14
CA GLU A 62 15.76 10.23 0.15
C GLU A 62 16.89 11.02 0.83
N THR A 63 16.69 11.41 2.10
CA THR A 63 17.69 12.14 2.91
C THR A 63 18.73 11.24 3.57
N LEU A 64 18.52 9.91 3.58
CA LEU A 64 19.49 8.95 4.09
C LEU A 64 20.75 8.92 3.22
N THR A 65 21.90 9.13 3.82
CA THR A 65 23.22 9.11 3.16
C THR A 65 24.02 7.83 3.44
N SER A 66 23.59 7.04 4.42
CA SER A 66 24.19 5.76 4.80
C SER A 66 23.09 4.76 5.17
N VAL A 67 23.42 3.46 5.09
CA VAL A 67 22.52 2.36 5.42
C VAL A 67 22.19 2.43 6.93
N PRO A 68 20.93 2.69 7.32
CA PRO A 68 20.58 2.80 8.72
C PRO A 68 20.37 1.40 9.35
N GLN A 69 20.44 1.36 10.67
CA GLN A 69 19.68 0.35 11.41
C GLN A 69 18.29 0.90 11.69
N ILE A 70 17.28 0.03 11.69
CA ILE A 70 15.91 0.40 12.03
C ILE A 70 15.57 -0.30 13.33
N PHE A 71 15.36 0.49 14.39
CA PHE A 71 14.93 0.04 15.70
C PHE A 71 13.42 0.24 15.82
N VAL A 72 12.73 -0.76 16.37
CA VAL A 72 11.29 -0.68 16.63
C VAL A 72 10.97 -1.24 18.00
N THR A 73 10.07 -0.56 18.70
CA THR A 73 9.48 -1.05 19.96
C THR A 73 8.00 -0.67 20.05
N VAL A 74 7.31 -1.28 21.00
CA VAL A 74 5.95 -0.95 21.41
C VAL A 74 5.95 -0.61 22.90
N ILE A 75 5.20 0.41 23.29
CA ILE A 75 4.90 0.75 24.68
C ILE A 75 3.51 0.23 25.02
N GLN A 76 3.41 -0.46 26.14
CA GLN A 76 2.14 -0.98 26.64
C GLN A 76 2.16 -0.98 28.17
N ASN A 77 1.10 -0.47 28.79
CA ASN A 77 0.97 -0.31 30.23
C ASN A 77 2.16 0.45 30.86
N GLY A 78 2.65 1.48 30.18
CA GLY A 78 3.80 2.29 30.58
C GLY A 78 5.16 1.60 30.45
N GLN A 79 5.22 0.37 29.92
CA GLN A 79 6.46 -0.40 29.76
C GLN A 79 6.91 -0.45 28.30
N ILE A 80 8.20 -0.23 28.08
CA ILE A 80 8.85 -0.43 26.78
C ILE A 80 9.03 -1.93 26.57
N ARG A 81 8.40 -2.47 25.53
CA ARG A 81 8.59 -3.86 25.12
C ARG A 81 10.01 -4.06 24.57
N PRO A 82 10.52 -5.31 24.57
CA PRO A 82 11.85 -5.57 24.04
C PRO A 82 12.03 -5.05 22.60
N TRP A 83 13.21 -4.48 22.34
CA TRP A 83 13.55 -3.89 21.05
C TRP A 83 13.71 -4.94 19.95
N LYS A 84 13.17 -4.66 18.77
CA LYS A 84 13.57 -5.35 17.54
C LYS A 84 14.41 -4.39 16.71
N ALA A 85 15.43 -4.90 16.03
CA ALA A 85 16.25 -4.11 15.14
C ALA A 85 16.61 -4.89 13.88
N LEU A 86 16.76 -4.20 12.76
CA LEU A 86 17.22 -4.79 11.50
C LEU A 86 18.11 -3.82 10.73
N THR A 87 18.83 -4.37 9.77
CA THR A 87 19.61 -3.60 8.79
C THR A 87 19.78 -4.42 7.51
N ALA A 88 20.53 -3.90 6.54
CA ALA A 88 20.93 -4.60 5.34
C ALA A 88 22.41 -4.29 5.02
N ALA A 89 22.99 -4.97 4.02
CA ALA A 89 24.34 -4.64 3.57
C ALA A 89 24.38 -3.37 2.69
N SER A 90 23.29 -3.10 1.96
CA SER A 90 23.05 -1.89 1.17
C SER A 90 21.56 -1.52 1.17
N PHE A 91 21.20 -0.36 0.64
CA PHE A 91 19.79 0.06 0.51
C PHE A 91 18.93 -0.87 -0.36
N GLN A 92 19.55 -1.70 -1.21
CA GLN A 92 18.88 -2.59 -2.15
C GLN A 92 18.95 -4.06 -1.74
N ASP A 93 19.71 -4.39 -0.69
CA ASP A 93 19.84 -5.77 -0.22
C ASP A 93 18.65 -6.17 0.66
N ALA A 94 18.46 -7.48 0.77
CA ALA A 94 17.46 -8.02 1.67
C ALA A 94 17.82 -7.70 3.14
N PRO A 95 16.87 -7.14 3.92
CA PRO A 95 17.11 -6.85 5.32
C PRO A 95 17.21 -8.13 6.16
N TYR A 96 17.98 -8.05 7.24
CA TYR A 96 18.09 -9.10 8.25
C TYR A 96 17.98 -8.52 9.66
N GLN A 97 17.41 -9.31 10.57
CA GLN A 97 17.27 -8.92 11.98
C GLN A 97 18.64 -8.92 12.67
N LEU A 98 18.90 -7.88 13.46
CA LEU A 98 20.08 -7.75 14.29
C LEU A 98 19.92 -8.56 15.59
N LYS A 99 21.01 -9.17 16.05
CA LYS A 99 21.09 -9.74 17.40
C LYS A 99 21.43 -8.61 18.36
N LEU A 100 20.50 -8.30 19.27
CA LEU A 100 20.69 -7.31 20.31
C LEU A 100 21.35 -7.94 21.55
N PRO A 101 22.00 -7.15 22.43
CA PRO A 101 22.64 -7.67 23.65
C PRO A 101 21.69 -8.49 24.53
N ALA A 102 22.23 -9.56 25.14
CA ALA A 102 21.51 -10.72 25.71
C ALA A 102 20.51 -10.45 26.86
N ASP A 103 20.46 -9.24 27.42
CA ASP A 103 19.43 -8.86 28.42
C ASP A 103 18.06 -8.56 27.76
N SER A 104 17.99 -8.60 26.43
CA SER A 104 16.74 -8.59 25.66
C SER A 104 16.18 -10.02 25.54
N LEU A 105 15.45 -10.44 26.59
CA LEU A 105 14.70 -11.70 26.63
C LEU A 105 13.96 -11.97 25.31
N PHE A 106 14.31 -13.09 24.68
CA PHE A 106 13.80 -13.68 23.44
C PHE A 106 12.51 -13.05 22.89
N LEU A 107 12.64 -12.32 21.79
CA LEU A 107 11.55 -11.88 20.94
C LEU A 107 11.29 -12.90 19.83
N ASP A 108 10.02 -13.08 19.49
CA ASP A 108 9.63 -13.69 18.22
C ASP A 108 10.37 -13.02 17.07
N SER A 109 11.06 -13.84 16.26
CA SER A 109 11.78 -13.39 15.07
C SER A 109 10.84 -12.68 14.12
N LEU A 110 11.28 -11.56 13.56
CA LEU A 110 10.55 -10.88 12.49
C LEU A 110 10.44 -11.83 11.29
N SER A 111 9.22 -12.03 10.80
CA SER A 111 9.01 -12.71 9.53
C SER A 111 9.63 -11.93 8.38
N LYS A 112 9.86 -12.60 7.24
CA LYS A 112 10.43 -11.96 6.04
C LYS A 112 9.61 -10.75 5.57
N ILE A 113 8.29 -10.81 5.72
CA ILE A 113 7.41 -9.71 5.29
C ILE A 113 7.48 -8.52 6.25
N GLU A 114 7.59 -8.76 7.55
CA GLU A 114 7.76 -7.68 8.54
C GLU A 114 9.11 -6.99 8.38
N LEU A 115 10.17 -7.76 8.10
CA LEU A 115 11.48 -7.20 7.72
C LEU A 115 11.35 -6.31 6.48
N ALA A 116 10.62 -6.75 5.45
CA ALA A 116 10.40 -5.98 4.24
C ALA A 116 9.58 -4.70 4.47
N TYR A 117 8.56 -4.75 5.34
CA TYR A 117 7.81 -3.56 5.73
C TYR A 117 8.69 -2.57 6.46
N LEU A 118 9.37 -2.94 7.54
CA LEU A 118 10.25 -2.01 8.26
C LEU A 118 11.32 -1.43 7.34
N TRP A 119 11.91 -2.26 6.48
CA TRP A 119 12.95 -1.81 5.56
C TRP A 119 12.46 -0.81 4.52
N SER A 120 11.15 -0.73 4.24
CA SER A 120 10.58 0.28 3.34
C SER A 120 10.81 1.74 3.78
N LEU A 121 11.13 1.95 5.07
CA LEU A 121 11.51 3.25 5.64
C LEU A 121 12.91 3.70 5.19
N ALA A 122 13.77 2.77 4.76
CA ALA A 122 15.13 3.04 4.30
C ALA A 122 15.34 2.71 2.82
N ASP A 123 14.63 1.71 2.30
CA ASP A 123 14.88 1.16 0.98
C ASP A 123 14.51 2.11 -0.17
N ARG A 124 15.13 1.84 -1.32
CA ARG A 124 14.91 2.57 -2.58
C ARG A 124 14.65 1.58 -3.71
N TYR A 125 13.77 0.60 -3.48
CA TYR A 125 13.39 -0.29 -4.56
C TYR A 125 12.67 0.49 -5.65
N ASP A 126 13.28 0.57 -6.83
CA ASP A 126 12.53 0.95 -8.03
C ASP A 126 11.51 -0.14 -8.37
N TYR A 127 11.78 -1.41 -8.05
CA TYR A 127 10.89 -2.53 -8.35
C TYR A 127 10.31 -3.17 -7.09
N PRO A 128 9.01 -2.97 -6.78
CA PRO A 128 8.35 -3.60 -5.64
C PRO A 128 8.48 -5.13 -5.65
N TYR A 129 8.55 -5.76 -6.82
CA TYR A 129 8.85 -7.19 -6.95
C TYR A 129 10.04 -7.63 -6.07
N ASN A 130 11.14 -6.87 -6.03
CA ASN A 130 12.33 -7.27 -5.29
C ASN A 130 12.07 -7.32 -3.77
N ARG A 131 11.29 -6.37 -3.24
CA ARG A 131 10.87 -6.36 -1.83
C ARG A 131 10.05 -7.60 -1.48
N TYR A 132 9.17 -8.03 -2.39
CA TYR A 132 8.25 -9.13 -2.17
C TYR A 132 8.65 -10.41 -2.91
N GLU A 133 9.88 -10.54 -3.37
CA GLU A 133 10.30 -11.70 -4.15
C GLU A 133 10.01 -13.02 -3.43
N PRO A 134 10.26 -13.18 -2.10
CA PRO A 134 9.93 -14.41 -1.39
C PRO A 134 8.45 -14.79 -1.46
N LEU A 135 7.55 -13.82 -1.62
CA LEU A 135 6.11 -14.01 -1.77
C LEU A 135 5.71 -14.21 -3.25
N LEU A 136 6.36 -13.50 -4.16
CA LEU A 136 5.95 -13.40 -5.56
C LEU A 136 6.63 -14.42 -6.48
N LYS A 137 7.77 -14.98 -6.10
CA LYS A 137 8.62 -15.76 -7.01
C LYS A 137 7.84 -16.90 -7.69
N ALA A 138 7.16 -17.75 -6.92
CA ALA A 138 6.42 -18.88 -7.47
C ALA A 138 5.27 -18.45 -8.41
N VAL A 139 4.56 -17.38 -8.04
CA VAL A 139 3.46 -16.84 -8.86
C VAL A 139 4.01 -16.23 -10.16
N ARG A 140 5.13 -15.51 -10.07
CA ARG A 140 5.82 -14.97 -11.23
C ARG A 140 6.33 -16.06 -12.15
N ASP A 141 6.98 -17.10 -11.62
CA ASP A 141 7.47 -18.22 -12.42
C ASP A 141 6.31 -18.88 -13.19
N SER A 142 5.17 -19.11 -12.51
CA SER A 142 3.93 -19.60 -13.14
C SER A 142 3.42 -18.66 -14.24
N PHE A 143 3.38 -17.34 -13.98
CA PHE A 143 2.99 -16.34 -14.97
C PHE A 143 3.87 -16.38 -16.22
N LEU A 144 5.19 -16.40 -16.05
CA LEU A 144 6.15 -16.42 -17.17
C LEU A 144 6.00 -17.69 -18.01
N VAL A 145 5.87 -18.86 -17.38
CA VAL A 145 5.63 -20.13 -18.10
C VAL A 145 4.33 -20.07 -18.92
N ARG A 146 3.24 -19.55 -18.33
CA ARG A 146 1.95 -19.41 -19.02
C ARG A 146 2.03 -18.43 -20.18
N ARG A 147 2.67 -17.26 -19.97
CA ARG A 147 2.87 -16.24 -20.99
C ARG A 147 3.66 -16.80 -22.17
N ASP A 148 4.78 -17.45 -21.90
CA ASP A 148 5.66 -17.98 -22.94
C ASP A 148 5.00 -19.14 -23.69
N SER A 149 4.24 -19.99 -22.99
CA SER A 149 3.44 -21.05 -23.61
C SER A 149 2.33 -20.49 -24.52
N MET A 150 1.62 -19.44 -24.08
CA MET A 150 0.64 -18.72 -24.87
C MET A 150 1.26 -18.11 -26.14
N MET A 151 2.41 -17.44 -25.99
CA MET A 151 3.16 -16.88 -27.13
C MET A 151 3.57 -17.96 -28.14
N HIS A 152 4.04 -19.10 -27.64
CA HIS A 152 4.43 -20.23 -28.48
C HIS A 152 3.22 -20.86 -29.19
N ALA A 153 2.08 -21.00 -28.52
CA ALA A 153 0.86 -21.50 -29.14
C ALA A 153 0.37 -20.60 -30.29
N TYR A 154 0.39 -19.28 -30.08
CA TYR A 154 0.01 -18.32 -31.12
C TYR A 154 0.92 -18.38 -32.35
N THR A 155 2.23 -18.39 -32.14
CA THR A 155 3.20 -18.43 -33.26
C THR A 155 3.16 -19.74 -34.06
N ARG A 156 2.76 -20.86 -33.45
CA ARG A 156 2.49 -22.11 -34.18
C ARG A 156 1.25 -22.02 -35.07
N GLN A 157 0.18 -21.38 -34.59
CA GLN A 157 -1.05 -21.21 -35.36
C GLN A 157 -0.92 -20.14 -36.45
N PHE A 158 -0.08 -19.13 -36.22
CA PHE A 158 0.10 -18.00 -37.11
C PHE A 158 1.60 -17.74 -37.41
N PRO A 159 2.24 -18.59 -38.24
CA PRO A 159 3.70 -18.57 -38.45
C PRO A 159 4.23 -17.29 -39.15
N ASN A 160 3.34 -16.51 -39.77
CA ASN A 160 3.69 -15.24 -40.42
C ASN A 160 3.80 -14.05 -39.45
N TYR A 161 3.50 -14.26 -38.16
CA TYR A 161 3.66 -13.25 -37.12
C TYR A 161 4.85 -13.55 -36.21
N LYS A 162 5.47 -12.49 -35.70
CA LYS A 162 6.45 -12.56 -34.62
C LYS A 162 5.90 -11.86 -33.39
N LEU A 163 6.30 -12.33 -32.21
CA LEU A 163 5.90 -11.72 -30.96
C LEU A 163 7.13 -11.10 -30.28
N ARG A 164 6.94 -9.97 -29.59
CA ARG A 164 7.99 -9.33 -28.80
C ARG A 164 7.42 -8.81 -27.49
N VAL A 165 7.99 -9.24 -26.38
CA VAL A 165 7.74 -8.63 -25.08
C VAL A 165 8.32 -7.22 -25.08
N GLN A 166 7.47 -6.22 -24.88
CA GLN A 166 7.83 -4.80 -24.85
C GLN A 166 8.10 -4.30 -23.43
N SER A 167 7.40 -4.86 -22.45
CA SER A 167 7.57 -4.51 -21.03
C SER A 167 7.15 -5.70 -20.18
N ASP A 168 7.98 -6.04 -19.20
CA ASP A 168 7.65 -7.01 -18.14
C ASP A 168 7.62 -6.27 -16.80
N LEU A 169 8.74 -6.34 -16.08
CA LEU A 169 8.92 -5.67 -14.80
C LEU A 169 9.05 -4.16 -14.99
N ARG A 170 8.22 -3.39 -14.28
CA ARG A 170 8.19 -1.92 -14.37
C ARG A 170 8.52 -1.30 -13.02
N GLY A 171 9.41 -0.30 -13.02
CA GLY A 171 9.76 0.42 -11.81
C GLY A 171 8.71 1.45 -11.37
N VAL A 172 8.72 1.83 -10.10
CA VAL A 172 7.88 2.88 -9.50
C VAL A 172 8.10 4.20 -10.23
N GLY A 173 9.34 4.56 -10.58
CA GLY A 173 9.63 5.79 -11.31
C GLY A 173 8.95 5.83 -12.68
N LYS A 174 9.00 4.72 -13.42
CA LYS A 174 8.33 4.59 -14.73
C LYS A 174 6.81 4.59 -14.58
N GLN A 175 6.27 3.92 -13.57
CA GLN A 175 4.83 3.90 -13.29
C GLN A 175 4.29 5.30 -12.95
N LYS A 176 4.97 6.05 -12.06
CA LYS A 176 4.64 7.45 -11.75
C LYS A 176 4.63 8.31 -13.01
N ARG A 177 5.63 8.15 -13.89
CA ARG A 177 5.68 8.86 -15.19
C ARG A 177 4.51 8.48 -16.10
N HIS A 178 4.14 7.19 -16.18
CA HIS A 178 3.00 6.75 -16.99
C HIS A 178 1.68 7.33 -16.49
N LEU A 179 1.49 7.37 -15.16
CA LEU A 179 0.33 8.02 -14.54
C LEU A 179 0.27 9.51 -14.91
N ALA A 180 1.38 10.24 -14.76
CA ALA A 180 1.46 11.66 -15.08
C ALA A 180 1.19 11.98 -16.56
N MET A 181 1.58 11.08 -17.47
CA MET A 181 1.33 11.22 -18.92
C MET A 181 -0.05 10.70 -19.37
N GLY A 182 -0.91 10.22 -18.44
CA GLY A 182 -2.19 9.59 -18.79
C GLY A 182 -2.07 8.25 -19.51
N LYS A 183 -0.88 7.62 -19.51
CA LYS A 183 -0.61 6.27 -20.04
C LYS A 183 -0.88 5.16 -19.01
N SER A 184 -1.32 5.53 -17.82
CA SER A 184 -1.85 4.65 -16.80
C SER A 184 -2.95 5.40 -16.07
N VAL A 185 -3.92 4.67 -15.54
CA VAL A 185 -4.97 5.20 -14.66
C VAL A 185 -4.81 4.77 -13.21
N SER A 186 -3.78 3.97 -12.91
CA SER A 186 -3.49 3.44 -11.59
C SER A 186 -2.07 3.83 -11.15
N PRO A 187 -1.87 4.26 -9.89
CA PRO A 187 -0.54 4.50 -9.31
C PRO A 187 0.26 3.22 -9.09
N VAL A 188 -0.43 2.08 -8.95
CA VAL A 188 0.16 0.75 -8.74
C VAL A 188 -0.27 -0.20 -9.85
N SER A 189 0.65 -0.98 -10.40
CA SER A 189 0.43 -1.89 -11.54
C SER A 189 1.00 -3.27 -11.28
N GLN A 190 0.36 -4.31 -11.82
CA GLN A 190 0.88 -5.69 -11.78
C GLN A 190 2.25 -5.85 -12.43
N HIS A 191 2.64 -4.94 -13.35
CA HIS A 191 4.01 -4.90 -13.85
C HIS A 191 5.05 -4.66 -12.75
N GLN A 192 4.72 -3.90 -11.71
CA GLN A 192 5.65 -3.63 -10.60
C GLN A 192 5.92 -4.87 -9.73
N PHE A 193 4.99 -5.83 -9.76
CA PHE A 193 5.10 -7.13 -9.11
C PHE A 193 5.59 -8.24 -10.05
N GLY A 194 5.89 -7.92 -11.31
CA GLY A 194 6.32 -8.91 -12.30
C GLY A 194 5.23 -9.88 -12.75
N LEU A 195 3.95 -9.50 -12.60
CA LEU A 195 2.78 -10.34 -12.90
C LEU A 195 2.02 -9.86 -14.14
N ALA A 196 2.66 -9.04 -14.97
CA ALA A 196 2.11 -8.54 -16.20
C ALA A 196 3.17 -8.31 -17.27
N SER A 197 2.74 -8.38 -18.53
CA SER A 197 3.57 -8.20 -19.71
C SER A 197 2.82 -7.44 -20.80
N ASP A 198 3.50 -6.52 -21.46
CA ASP A 198 3.04 -5.86 -22.68
C ASP A 198 3.71 -6.57 -23.87
N ILE A 199 2.95 -7.10 -24.82
CA ILE A 199 3.44 -7.91 -25.92
C ILE A 199 3.01 -7.29 -27.24
N ALA A 200 3.96 -7.05 -28.15
CA ALA A 200 3.67 -6.62 -29.52
C ALA A 200 3.53 -7.82 -30.47
N ILE A 201 2.54 -7.77 -31.34
CA ILE A 201 2.45 -8.63 -32.52
C ILE A 201 3.10 -7.90 -33.70
N LEU A 202 4.03 -8.55 -34.39
CA LEU A 202 4.75 -8.02 -35.53
C LEU A 202 4.39 -8.80 -36.80
N HIS A 203 4.09 -8.10 -37.88
CA HIS A 203 3.96 -8.67 -39.23
C HIS A 203 4.88 -7.94 -40.19
N GLN A 204 5.72 -8.68 -40.92
CA GLN A 204 6.72 -8.09 -41.84
C GLN A 204 7.56 -6.97 -41.18
N GLY A 205 7.93 -7.17 -39.90
CA GLY A 205 8.74 -6.22 -39.12
C GLY A 205 7.96 -5.03 -38.54
N ARG A 206 6.67 -4.86 -38.84
CA ARG A 206 5.83 -3.76 -38.32
C ARG A 206 4.94 -4.22 -37.19
N GLN A 207 4.82 -3.42 -36.14
CA GLN A 207 3.89 -3.69 -35.04
C GLN A 207 2.45 -3.48 -35.48
N LEU A 208 1.63 -4.49 -35.25
CA LEU A 208 0.19 -4.41 -35.46
C LEU A 208 -0.44 -3.59 -34.33
N GLN A 209 -1.26 -2.61 -34.71
CA GLN A 209 -1.97 -1.72 -33.78
C GLN A 209 -3.46 -2.06 -33.69
N ASN A 210 -3.99 -2.88 -34.61
CA ASN A 210 -5.41 -3.24 -34.60
C ASN A 210 -5.69 -4.23 -33.46
N ILE A 211 -6.61 -3.86 -32.58
CA ILE A 211 -7.05 -4.64 -31.41
C ILE A 211 -7.53 -6.05 -31.76
N ASN A 212 -8.07 -6.28 -32.96
CA ASN A 212 -8.59 -7.59 -33.36
C ASN A 212 -7.49 -8.67 -33.41
N TYR A 213 -6.25 -8.29 -33.70
CA TYR A 213 -5.11 -9.22 -33.62
C TYR A 213 -4.87 -9.66 -32.18
N TYR A 214 -4.95 -8.72 -31.23
CA TYR A 214 -4.78 -8.99 -29.81
C TYR A 214 -5.97 -9.72 -29.18
N LYS A 215 -7.20 -9.51 -29.69
CA LYS A 215 -8.39 -10.23 -29.22
C LYS A 215 -8.25 -11.74 -29.41
N THR A 216 -7.72 -12.17 -30.55
CA THR A 216 -7.46 -13.60 -30.82
C THR A 216 -6.28 -14.08 -29.98
N PHE A 217 -5.17 -13.34 -29.98
CA PHE A 217 -3.96 -13.74 -29.28
C PHE A 217 -4.10 -13.71 -27.75
N LEU A 218 -4.25 -12.53 -27.16
CA LEU A 218 -4.26 -12.35 -25.71
C LEU A 218 -5.64 -12.65 -25.12
N GLY A 219 -6.73 -12.31 -25.82
CA GLY A 219 -8.08 -12.59 -25.36
C GLY A 219 -8.41 -14.08 -25.39
N GLN A 220 -8.52 -14.67 -26.57
CA GLN A 220 -8.96 -16.06 -26.74
C GLN A 220 -7.89 -17.06 -26.32
N ILE A 221 -6.69 -17.00 -26.92
CA ILE A 221 -5.63 -17.96 -26.60
C ILE A 221 -5.11 -17.72 -25.18
N GLY A 222 -4.88 -16.47 -24.77
CA GLY A 222 -4.43 -16.16 -23.40
C GLY A 222 -5.37 -16.68 -22.30
N SER A 223 -6.69 -16.65 -22.51
CA SER A 223 -7.65 -17.22 -21.56
C SER A 223 -7.46 -18.73 -21.31
N GLN A 224 -6.99 -19.48 -22.32
CA GLN A 224 -6.70 -20.93 -22.19
C GLN A 224 -5.51 -21.19 -21.26
N TYR A 225 -4.64 -20.19 -21.08
CA TYR A 225 -3.51 -20.23 -20.14
C TYR A 225 -3.86 -19.56 -18.80
N ALA A 226 -5.15 -19.26 -18.57
CA ALA A 226 -5.65 -18.53 -17.41
C ALA A 226 -4.86 -17.24 -17.16
N LEU A 227 -4.69 -16.48 -18.24
CA LEU A 227 -4.19 -15.11 -18.23
C LEU A 227 -5.32 -14.15 -18.56
N THR A 228 -5.27 -12.96 -17.97
CA THR A 228 -6.24 -11.89 -18.23
C THR A 228 -5.71 -10.91 -19.26
N TRP A 229 -6.51 -10.65 -20.29
CA TRP A 229 -6.20 -9.68 -21.33
C TRP A 229 -6.65 -8.26 -20.95
N GLY A 230 -5.74 -7.29 -21.07
CA GLY A 230 -6.02 -5.87 -20.80
C GLY A 230 -7.03 -5.24 -21.75
N GLY A 231 -7.32 -5.87 -22.89
CA GLY A 231 -8.41 -5.46 -23.78
C GLY A 231 -9.81 -5.55 -23.16
N ASN A 232 -9.96 -6.31 -22.07
CA ASN A 232 -11.22 -6.47 -21.34
C ASN A 232 -11.39 -5.50 -20.15
N PHE A 233 -10.41 -4.64 -19.89
CA PHE A 233 -10.49 -3.69 -18.76
C PHE A 233 -11.57 -2.63 -18.99
N LEU A 234 -12.38 -2.36 -17.97
CA LEU A 234 -13.56 -1.50 -18.07
C LEU A 234 -13.22 0.00 -18.22
N GLY A 235 -12.13 0.43 -17.58
CA GLY A 235 -11.75 1.85 -17.50
C GLY A 235 -10.51 2.26 -18.27
N PHE A 236 -9.71 1.28 -18.71
CA PHE A 236 -8.42 1.50 -19.37
C PHE A 236 -8.10 0.30 -20.26
N VAL A 237 -8.71 0.26 -21.44
CA VAL A 237 -8.49 -0.80 -22.42
C VAL A 237 -7.02 -0.76 -22.87
N ASP A 238 -6.30 -1.85 -22.62
CA ASP A 238 -4.88 -1.98 -22.94
C ASP A 238 -4.63 -3.22 -23.82
N PRO A 239 -4.72 -3.09 -25.16
CA PRO A 239 -4.76 -4.23 -26.06
C PRO A 239 -3.52 -5.11 -26.06
N ASN A 240 -2.32 -4.56 -25.82
CA ASN A 240 -1.07 -5.32 -25.81
C ASN A 240 -0.76 -5.92 -24.43
N HIS A 241 -1.59 -5.67 -23.43
CA HIS A 241 -1.34 -6.06 -22.05
C HIS A 241 -1.93 -7.44 -21.70
N VAL A 242 -1.16 -8.23 -20.96
CA VAL A 242 -1.62 -9.46 -20.31
C VAL A 242 -1.13 -9.51 -18.87
N GLN A 243 -1.96 -9.99 -17.95
CA GLN A 243 -1.60 -10.11 -16.54
C GLN A 243 -2.14 -11.41 -15.91
N TYR A 244 -1.54 -11.80 -14.79
CA TYR A 244 -1.86 -13.05 -14.11
C TYR A 244 -3.21 -12.99 -13.40
N TYR A 245 -3.43 -11.97 -12.55
CA TYR A 245 -4.73 -11.75 -11.90
C TYR A 245 -5.58 -10.80 -12.70
N SER A 246 -6.90 -10.93 -12.64
CA SER A 246 -7.82 -10.14 -13.45
C SER A 246 -7.80 -8.65 -13.12
N ASN A 247 -7.62 -8.29 -11.86
CA ASN A 247 -7.47 -6.93 -11.38
C ASN A 247 -6.70 -6.89 -10.05
N SER A 248 -6.45 -5.69 -9.52
CA SER A 248 -5.75 -5.51 -8.25
C SER A 248 -6.54 -6.05 -7.06
N ALA A 249 -7.87 -6.11 -7.12
CA ALA A 249 -8.68 -6.68 -6.04
C ALA A 249 -8.40 -8.18 -5.88
N GLU A 250 -8.43 -8.93 -6.98
CA GLU A 250 -8.08 -10.36 -6.97
C GLU A 250 -6.64 -10.58 -6.50
N LEU A 251 -5.69 -9.76 -6.97
CA LEU A 251 -4.30 -9.83 -6.51
C LEU A 251 -4.22 -9.71 -4.98
N LEU A 252 -4.89 -8.72 -4.38
CA LEU A 252 -4.85 -8.50 -2.94
C LEU A 252 -5.60 -9.57 -2.14
N GLN A 253 -6.65 -10.17 -2.70
CA GLN A 253 -7.32 -11.33 -2.08
C GLN A 253 -6.39 -12.55 -1.99
N LYS A 254 -5.50 -12.74 -2.99
CA LYS A 254 -4.54 -13.86 -3.02
C LYS A 254 -3.24 -13.55 -2.28
N LEU A 255 -2.82 -12.29 -2.29
CA LEU A 255 -1.55 -11.81 -1.73
C LEU A 255 -1.79 -10.56 -0.88
N PRO A 256 -2.46 -10.69 0.28
CA PRO A 256 -2.90 -9.55 1.10
C PRO A 256 -1.75 -8.69 1.61
N ALA A 257 -0.56 -9.27 1.75
CA ALA A 257 0.64 -8.55 2.14
C ALA A 257 1.02 -7.40 1.18
N LEU A 258 0.57 -7.44 -0.08
CA LEU A 258 0.84 -6.37 -1.06
C LEU A 258 0.00 -5.12 -0.82
N ARG A 259 -1.00 -5.14 0.07
CA ARG A 259 -1.84 -3.98 0.40
C ARG A 259 -1.02 -2.75 0.81
N PHE A 260 0.15 -2.96 1.40
CA PHE A 260 1.12 -1.92 1.76
C PHE A 260 1.48 -1.00 0.57
N GLU A 261 1.51 -1.51 -0.66
CA GLU A 261 1.79 -0.68 -1.85
C GLU A 261 0.58 0.13 -2.31
N TYR A 262 -0.63 -0.26 -1.92
CA TYR A 262 -1.90 0.30 -2.39
C TYR A 262 -2.52 1.29 -1.40
N GLU A 263 -2.43 1.02 -0.10
CA GLU A 263 -3.04 1.82 0.96
C GLU A 263 -2.64 3.31 0.94
N PRO A 264 -1.38 3.70 0.64
CA PRO A 264 -1.02 5.11 0.49
C PRO A 264 -1.81 5.85 -0.62
N PHE A 265 -2.44 5.12 -1.54
CA PHE A 265 -3.21 5.66 -2.66
C PHE A 265 -4.74 5.52 -2.47
N THR A 266 -5.23 5.11 -1.30
CA THR A 266 -6.68 4.97 -1.04
C THR A 266 -7.46 6.24 -1.39
N LEU A 267 -6.97 7.42 -1.01
CA LEU A 267 -7.62 8.69 -1.36
C LEU A 267 -7.64 8.95 -2.88
N TYR A 268 -6.59 8.55 -3.61
CA TYR A 268 -6.57 8.65 -5.07
C TYR A 268 -7.68 7.79 -5.69
N PHE A 269 -7.81 6.54 -5.23
CA PHE A 269 -8.83 5.62 -5.73
C PHE A 269 -10.24 6.13 -5.43
N LYS A 270 -10.52 6.61 -4.19
CA LYS A 270 -11.81 7.20 -3.81
C LYS A 270 -12.15 8.41 -4.70
N LYS A 271 -11.22 9.36 -4.88
CA LYS A 271 -11.40 10.53 -5.75
C LYS A 271 -11.68 10.14 -7.20
N ARG A 272 -10.99 9.11 -7.71
CA ARG A 272 -11.22 8.60 -9.06
C ARG A 272 -12.64 8.05 -9.22
N VAL A 273 -13.12 7.25 -8.27
CA VAL A 273 -14.49 6.72 -8.31
C VAL A 273 -15.51 7.86 -8.29
N GLN A 274 -15.36 8.81 -7.36
CA GLN A 274 -16.22 10.00 -7.26
C GLN A 274 -16.27 10.79 -8.58
N ALA A 275 -15.11 11.12 -9.15
CA ALA A 275 -15.03 11.88 -10.39
C ALA A 275 -15.66 11.16 -11.59
N MET A 276 -15.44 9.85 -11.72
CA MET A 276 -15.98 9.06 -12.83
C MET A 276 -17.49 8.82 -12.67
N THR A 277 -17.98 8.63 -11.45
CA THR A 277 -19.41 8.54 -11.15
C THR A 277 -20.12 9.86 -11.45
N ALA A 278 -19.56 10.99 -10.99
CA ALA A 278 -20.10 12.33 -11.29
C ALA A 278 -20.14 12.62 -12.81
N ALA A 279 -19.20 12.06 -13.57
CA ALA A 279 -19.17 12.16 -15.03
C ALA A 279 -20.07 11.14 -15.76
N GLY A 280 -20.94 10.40 -15.06
CA GLY A 280 -21.84 9.39 -15.64
C GLY A 280 -21.12 8.14 -16.16
N LYS A 281 -19.90 7.86 -15.70
CA LYS A 281 -19.02 6.77 -16.18
C LYS A 281 -18.71 5.75 -15.08
N ALA A 282 -19.65 5.52 -14.15
CA ALA A 282 -19.46 4.61 -13.01
C ALA A 282 -19.02 3.19 -13.43
N ALA A 283 -19.57 2.65 -14.52
CA ALA A 283 -19.21 1.32 -15.04
C ALA A 283 -17.72 1.19 -15.41
N LYS A 284 -17.01 2.30 -15.66
CA LYS A 284 -15.57 2.31 -16.00
C LYS A 284 -14.65 2.21 -14.77
N VAL A 285 -15.20 2.23 -13.56
CA VAL A 285 -14.43 2.19 -12.31
C VAL A 285 -14.82 1.03 -11.39
N GLU A 286 -15.54 0.03 -11.90
CA GLU A 286 -15.92 -1.15 -11.11
C GLU A 286 -14.72 -1.90 -10.55
N ASP A 287 -13.63 -2.07 -11.32
CA ASP A 287 -12.38 -2.64 -10.80
C ASP A 287 -11.76 -1.81 -9.66
N THR A 288 -11.94 -0.47 -9.70
CA THR A 288 -11.47 0.42 -8.62
C THR A 288 -12.36 0.30 -7.38
N LYS A 289 -13.67 0.16 -7.55
CA LYS A 289 -14.60 -0.11 -6.44
C LYS A 289 -14.31 -1.47 -5.78
N ALA A 290 -14.04 -2.50 -6.57
CA ALA A 290 -13.66 -3.82 -6.07
C ALA A 290 -12.33 -3.78 -5.29
N LEU A 291 -11.36 -2.99 -5.77
CA LEU A 291 -10.11 -2.74 -5.05
C LEU A 291 -10.37 -2.06 -3.70
N LEU A 292 -11.17 -1.00 -3.67
CA LEU A 292 -11.53 -0.29 -2.44
C LEU A 292 -12.27 -1.19 -1.44
N ALA A 293 -13.21 -2.01 -1.92
CA ALA A 293 -13.89 -3.01 -1.08
C ALA A 293 -12.90 -4.04 -0.51
N THR A 294 -11.94 -4.51 -1.31
CA THR A 294 -10.93 -5.47 -0.84
C THR A 294 -9.99 -4.83 0.18
N LEU A 295 -9.55 -3.58 -0.04
CA LEU A 295 -8.73 -2.85 0.93
C LEU A 295 -9.48 -2.64 2.25
N HIS A 296 -10.77 -2.28 2.17
CA HIS A 296 -11.64 -2.16 3.33
C HIS A 296 -11.66 -3.43 4.17
N GLU A 297 -11.92 -4.58 3.55
CA GLU A 297 -11.93 -5.87 4.28
C GLU A 297 -10.56 -6.21 4.87
N LEU A 298 -9.47 -5.90 4.17
CA LEU A 298 -8.12 -6.20 4.65
C LEU A 298 -7.72 -5.35 5.86
N HIS A 299 -8.13 -4.09 5.93
CA HIS A 299 -7.73 -3.20 7.04
C HIS A 299 -8.79 -2.98 8.10
N LYS A 300 -10.00 -3.52 7.96
CA LYS A 300 -11.03 -3.41 9.00
C LYS A 300 -10.51 -3.97 10.32
N GLY A 301 -10.66 -3.21 11.40
CA GLY A 301 -10.11 -3.57 12.71
C GLY A 301 -8.60 -3.31 12.87
N HIS A 302 -7.91 -2.81 11.85
CA HIS A 302 -6.49 -2.43 11.91
C HIS A 302 -6.32 -0.92 12.12
N ALA A 303 -5.07 -0.51 12.38
CA ALA A 303 -4.75 0.87 12.67
C ALA A 303 -5.00 1.78 11.45
N CYS A 304 -5.46 3.00 11.72
CA CYS A 304 -5.61 4.05 10.73
C CYS A 304 -5.05 5.37 11.24
N VAL A 305 -4.49 6.19 10.35
CA VAL A 305 -4.06 7.55 10.67
C VAL A 305 -5.26 8.47 10.65
N CYS A 306 -5.44 9.25 11.70
CA CYS A 306 -6.55 10.19 11.81
C CYS A 306 -6.20 11.49 11.07
N ASP A 307 -6.81 11.71 9.90
CA ASP A 307 -6.57 12.87 9.01
C ASP A 307 -6.71 14.25 9.68
N THR A 308 -7.41 14.34 10.81
CA THR A 308 -7.64 15.60 11.54
C THR A 308 -6.48 16.02 12.46
N LEU A 309 -5.50 15.13 12.69
CA LEU A 309 -4.44 15.32 13.69
C LEU A 309 -3.05 14.94 13.16
N ALA A 310 -2.91 14.91 11.83
CA ALA A 310 -1.73 14.44 11.14
C ALA A 310 -0.51 15.28 11.53
N GLU A 311 0.48 14.60 12.11
CA GLU A 311 1.76 15.14 12.56
C GLU A 311 1.70 16.00 13.84
N ARG A 312 2.11 15.39 14.96
CA ARG A 312 2.38 16.08 16.21
C ARG A 312 3.87 16.01 16.53
N PRO A 313 4.46 17.06 17.13
CA PRO A 313 5.78 16.94 17.75
C PRO A 313 5.78 15.82 18.79
N MET A 314 6.86 15.03 18.82
CA MET A 314 7.00 13.96 19.79
C MET A 314 7.05 14.51 21.23
N SER A 315 6.47 13.79 22.19
CA SER A 315 6.40 14.22 23.59
C SER A 315 7.76 14.12 24.30
N ILE A 316 7.93 14.74 25.47
CA ILE A 316 9.16 14.63 26.31
C ILE A 316 9.50 13.17 26.68
N PHE A 317 8.50 12.27 26.70
CA PHE A 317 8.69 10.84 26.96
C PHE A 317 9.65 10.17 25.95
N THR A 318 9.87 10.79 24.80
CA THR A 318 10.70 10.25 23.71
C THR A 318 12.20 10.32 24.00
N ASP A 319 12.67 11.28 24.79
CA ASP A 319 14.09 11.35 25.18
C ASP A 319 14.47 10.15 26.05
N THR A 320 13.55 9.73 26.92
CA THR A 320 13.72 8.51 27.73
C THR A 320 13.76 7.27 26.85
N ILE A 321 12.85 7.15 25.88
CA ILE A 321 12.83 6.03 24.94
C ILE A 321 14.09 5.98 24.09
N ALA A 322 14.56 7.13 23.58
CA ALA A 322 15.77 7.23 22.79
C ALA A 322 17.01 6.83 23.61
N LEU A 323 17.05 7.19 24.90
CA LEU A 323 18.11 6.77 25.82
C LEU A 323 18.08 5.25 26.08
N GLU A 324 16.90 4.66 26.27
CA GLU A 324 16.78 3.20 26.39
C GLU A 324 17.17 2.49 25.08
N ALA A 325 16.82 3.05 23.92
CA ALA A 325 17.22 2.53 22.63
C ALA A 325 18.75 2.57 22.45
N GLN A 326 19.44 3.61 22.96
CA GLN A 326 20.90 3.70 22.90
C GLN A 326 21.58 2.55 23.65
N LYS A 327 20.99 2.06 24.75
CA LYS A 327 21.49 0.86 25.45
C LYS A 327 21.40 -0.39 24.58
N ALA A 328 20.44 -0.43 23.66
CA ALA A 328 20.31 -1.49 22.65
C ALA A 328 21.18 -1.24 21.38
N GLY A 329 21.96 -0.15 21.34
CA GLY A 329 22.87 0.17 20.24
C GLY A 329 22.36 1.18 19.21
N TYR A 330 21.18 1.78 19.42
CA TYR A 330 20.64 2.84 18.54
C TYR A 330 21.53 4.09 18.51
N GLN A 331 21.79 4.61 17.31
CA GLN A 331 22.54 5.85 17.10
C GLN A 331 21.67 6.94 16.45
N PRO A 332 21.29 8.02 17.16
CA PRO A 332 20.33 9.02 16.67
C PRO A 332 20.68 9.73 15.37
N LYS A 333 21.97 9.79 14.99
CA LYS A 333 22.43 10.46 13.76
C LYS A 333 22.56 9.51 12.55
N ARG A 334 22.32 8.22 12.75
CA ARG A 334 22.50 7.17 11.74
C ARG A 334 21.26 6.31 11.54
N ASP A 335 20.58 6.00 12.64
CA ASP A 335 19.56 4.97 12.70
C ASP A 335 18.15 5.59 12.74
N ILE A 336 17.16 4.81 12.32
CA ILE A 336 15.74 5.17 12.39
C ILE A 336 15.15 4.50 13.64
N LEU A 337 14.37 5.26 14.42
CA LEU A 337 13.62 4.73 15.56
C LEU A 337 12.11 4.77 15.26
N VAL A 338 11.42 3.65 15.39
CA VAL A 338 9.97 3.54 15.26
C VAL A 338 9.38 3.13 16.60
N ILE A 339 8.33 3.82 17.03
CA ILE A 339 7.73 3.63 18.36
C ILE A 339 6.22 3.50 18.18
N GLY A 340 5.66 2.35 18.52
CA GLY A 340 4.22 2.23 18.77
C GLY A 340 3.92 2.50 20.24
N ASP A 341 2.98 3.38 20.55
CA ASP A 341 2.48 3.58 21.92
C ASP A 341 1.01 3.17 21.97
N LEU A 342 0.74 1.98 22.53
CA LEU A 342 -0.61 1.44 22.64
C LEU A 342 -1.43 2.20 23.68
N ASP A 343 -0.79 2.73 24.72
CA ASP A 343 -1.48 3.44 25.80
C ASP A 343 -2.06 4.77 25.29
N ARG A 344 -1.33 5.42 24.39
CA ARG A 344 -1.71 6.69 23.75
C ARG A 344 -2.34 6.55 22.37
N HIS A 345 -2.34 5.34 21.82
CA HIS A 345 -2.75 5.06 20.43
C HIS A 345 -2.02 5.96 19.43
N THR A 346 -0.69 5.91 19.46
CA THR A 346 0.16 6.67 18.53
C THR A 346 1.24 5.80 17.92
N THR A 347 1.70 6.17 16.73
CA THR A 347 2.98 5.69 16.18
C THR A 347 3.89 6.87 15.91
N GLY A 348 5.17 6.72 16.24
CA GLY A 348 6.19 7.75 16.12
C GLY A 348 7.40 7.25 15.35
N LEU A 349 8.07 8.18 14.66
CA LEU A 349 9.32 7.95 13.94
C LEU A 349 10.32 9.06 14.27
N ILE A 350 11.53 8.67 14.72
CA ILE A 350 12.72 9.54 14.78
C ILE A 350 13.62 9.17 13.60
N HIS A 351 13.90 10.15 12.76
CA HIS A 351 14.78 10.01 11.60
C HIS A 351 16.17 10.58 11.90
N PRO A 352 17.26 10.02 11.32
CA PRO A 352 18.63 10.49 11.56
C PRO A 352 18.90 11.92 11.10
N SER A 353 18.02 12.50 10.27
CA SER A 353 18.07 13.94 9.93
C SER A 353 17.61 14.86 11.07
N GLY A 354 17.14 14.32 12.19
CA GLY A 354 16.54 15.05 13.29
C GLY A 354 15.03 15.26 13.15
N VAL A 355 14.43 14.84 12.02
CA VAL A 355 12.98 14.89 11.84
C VAL A 355 12.30 13.89 12.77
N GLN A 356 11.23 14.35 13.41
CA GLN A 356 10.44 13.60 14.37
C GLN A 356 8.97 13.72 13.99
N LYS A 357 8.32 12.59 13.74
CA LYS A 357 6.91 12.53 13.38
C LYS A 357 6.15 11.67 14.37
N THR A 358 4.92 12.05 14.68
CA THR A 358 3.99 11.21 15.43
C THR A 358 2.60 11.35 14.87
N PHE A 359 1.95 10.21 14.68
CA PHE A 359 0.57 10.11 14.25
C PHE A 359 -0.28 9.53 15.37
N ARG A 360 -1.44 10.16 15.61
CA ARG A 360 -2.51 9.52 16.36
C ARG A 360 -3.17 8.49 15.47
N LEU A 361 -3.44 7.33 16.07
CA LEU A 361 -4.08 6.20 15.43
C LEU A 361 -5.51 6.03 15.95
N GLY A 362 -6.38 5.58 15.06
CA GLY A 362 -7.69 5.00 15.37
C GLY A 362 -7.77 3.59 14.81
N VAL A 363 -8.98 3.07 14.69
CA VAL A 363 -9.27 1.77 14.07
C VAL A 363 -10.16 1.96 12.84
N TRP A 364 -9.79 1.33 11.71
CA TRP A 364 -10.66 1.33 10.53
C TRP A 364 -11.96 0.58 10.80
N GLN A 365 -13.10 1.21 10.45
CA GLN A 365 -14.45 0.65 10.56
C GLN A 365 -15.09 0.41 9.21
#